data_AF-A0AAX4PKK9-F1
#
_entry.id   AF-A0AAX4PKK9-F1
#
_cell.length_a   1.000
_cell.length_b   1.000
_cell.length_c   1.000
_cell.angle_alpha   90.00
_cell.angle_beta   90.00
_cell.angle_gamma   90.00
#
_symmetry.space_group_name_H-M   'P 1'
#
loop_
_entity.id
_entity.type
_entity.pdbx_description
1 polymer ?
#
loop_
_entity_poly.entity_id
_entity_poly.type
_entity_poly.pdbx_seq_one_letter_code
_entity_poly.pdbx_strand_id
1 'polypeptide(L)'
;MASLGKPGEMRQGSRDAWGHDAKGTVEVKKERMNRLVMNYFVTEGHVDAAREFARESGTATEVDLDTIKDRMLIRRAVQRGEVTEAMDRVNDLNPEILEHDSRLFFHLQQQRLIELIRQKEVDKALLFAQEYLAPLGEENPAFLEELERTLALLAFEDPSTSPVKDLLGVQRRQQAASELNSAILHAQCQEKEPKLPNLLKLLKWSQNRLDEFSDAPYPRMDDFETGETTRSSLQTPMLE
;
A
#
# COMPACT_ATOMS: atom_id res chain seq x y z
N MET A 1 50.98 -27.22 15.76
CA MET A 1 50.68 -25.94 15.07
C MET A 1 49.51 -26.18 14.13
N ALA A 2 48.51 -25.30 14.20
CA ALA A 2 47.20 -25.29 13.55
C ALA A 2 46.99 -26.26 12.35
N SER A 3 46.09 -27.24 12.53
CA SER A 3 45.46 -27.98 11.44
C SER A 3 44.24 -27.19 10.96
N LEU A 4 44.28 -26.70 9.72
CA LEU A 4 43.15 -26.15 8.99
C LEU A 4 42.01 -27.19 8.94
N GLY A 5 40.87 -26.87 9.55
CA GLY A 5 39.66 -27.68 9.47
C GLY A 5 39.10 -27.67 8.05
N LYS A 6 38.78 -28.85 7.52
CA LYS A 6 38.32 -29.07 6.15
C LYS A 6 37.00 -28.32 5.86
N PRO A 7 36.83 -27.77 4.64
CA PRO A 7 35.53 -27.27 4.18
C PRO A 7 34.67 -28.47 3.77
N GLY A 8 33.61 -28.78 4.52
CA GLY A 8 32.73 -29.89 4.13
C GLY A 8 31.88 -30.54 5.20
N GLU A 9 31.79 -30.02 6.42
CA GLU A 9 30.78 -30.47 7.38
C GLU A 9 29.67 -29.43 7.46
N MET A 10 28.73 -29.51 6.52
CA MET A 10 27.43 -28.86 6.68
C MET A 10 26.77 -29.48 7.91
N ARG A 11 26.80 -28.75 9.03
CA ARG A 11 26.08 -29.11 10.24
C ARG A 11 24.61 -29.26 9.87
N GLN A 12 24.14 -30.49 9.86
CA GLN A 12 22.76 -30.84 9.61
C GLN A 12 21.95 -30.44 10.85
N GLY A 13 21.63 -29.14 10.95
CA GLY A 13 20.92 -28.58 12.09
C GLY A 13 19.49 -29.08 12.14
N SER A 14 19.12 -29.75 13.23
CA SER A 14 17.72 -29.98 13.62
C SER A 14 16.99 -28.62 13.77
N ARG A 15 15.65 -28.62 13.76
CA ARG A 15 14.80 -27.44 14.08
C ARG A 15 15.28 -26.74 15.36
N ASP A 16 15.72 -27.54 16.33
CA ASP A 16 16.25 -27.07 17.61
C ASP A 16 17.61 -26.37 17.48
N ALA A 17 18.47 -26.79 16.54
CA ALA A 17 19.79 -26.18 16.33
C ALA A 17 19.65 -24.78 15.71
N TRP A 18 18.79 -24.61 14.70
CA TRP A 18 18.45 -23.29 14.16
C TRP A 18 17.74 -22.42 15.19
N GLY A 19 16.80 -22.98 15.97
CA GLY A 19 16.11 -22.25 17.03
C GLY A 19 17.05 -21.76 18.13
N HIS A 20 18.06 -22.56 18.51
CA HIS A 20 19.07 -22.20 19.50
C HIS A 20 20.07 -21.16 18.96
N ASP A 21 20.56 -21.35 17.74
CA ASP A 21 21.52 -20.44 17.10
C ASP A 21 20.85 -19.10 16.74
N ALA A 22 19.60 -19.10 16.28
CA ALA A 22 18.85 -17.88 15.97
C ALA A 22 18.40 -17.11 17.22
N LYS A 23 17.89 -17.79 18.28
CA LYS A 23 17.53 -17.13 19.56
C LYS A 23 18.73 -16.50 20.24
N GLY A 24 19.92 -17.07 20.07
CA GLY A 24 21.16 -16.52 20.64
C GLY A 24 21.69 -15.29 19.92
N THR A 25 21.29 -15.05 18.66
CA THR A 25 21.96 -14.06 17.80
C THR A 25 21.18 -12.74 17.67
N VAL A 26 19.85 -12.74 17.79
CA VAL A 26 19.03 -11.52 17.65
C VAL A 26 17.90 -11.46 18.68
N GLU A 27 18.13 -10.79 19.80
CA GLU A 27 17.07 -10.46 20.76
C GLU A 27 16.23 -9.28 20.23
N VAL A 28 14.98 -9.54 19.86
CA VAL A 28 14.03 -8.48 19.49
C VAL A 28 13.29 -8.02 20.75
N LYS A 29 13.70 -6.85 21.25
CA LYS A 29 13.05 -6.20 22.39
C LYS A 29 11.56 -5.94 22.12
N LYS A 30 10.71 -6.17 23.13
CA LYS A 30 9.26 -5.97 23.06
C LYS A 30 8.90 -4.55 22.60
N GLU A 31 9.67 -3.55 23.03
CA GLU A 31 9.48 -2.15 22.63
C GLU A 31 9.62 -1.94 21.13
N ARG A 32 10.53 -2.68 20.45
CA ARG A 32 10.68 -2.59 18.99
C ARG A 32 9.45 -3.17 18.28
N MET A 33 8.94 -4.28 18.79
CA MET A 33 7.72 -4.90 18.26
C MET A 33 6.49 -4.02 18.47
N ASN A 34 6.35 -3.40 19.65
CA ASN A 34 5.27 -2.46 19.91
C ASN A 34 5.33 -1.24 18.97
N ARG A 35 6.53 -0.72 18.68
CA ARG A 35 6.68 0.38 17.70
C ARG A 35 6.29 -0.02 16.28
N LEU A 36 6.57 -1.26 15.88
CA LEU A 36 6.14 -1.78 14.57
C LEU A 36 4.61 -1.89 14.48
N VAL A 37 3.96 -2.39 15.52
CA VAL A 37 2.49 -2.46 15.59
C VAL A 37 1.89 -1.07 15.62
N MET A 38 2.47 -0.14 16.39
CA MET A 38 2.01 1.25 16.43
C MET A 38 2.14 1.93 15.07
N ASN A 39 3.28 1.76 14.39
CA ASN A 39 3.48 2.26 13.02
C ASN A 39 2.41 1.71 12.07
N TYR A 40 2.07 0.43 12.15
CA TYR A 40 1.00 -0.14 11.33
C TYR A 40 -0.35 0.54 11.61
N PHE A 41 -0.76 0.68 12.88
CA PHE A 41 -2.04 1.33 13.20
C PHE A 41 -2.08 2.79 12.75
N VAL A 42 -0.98 3.52 12.90
CA VAL A 42 -0.88 4.91 12.45
C VAL A 42 -0.95 4.98 10.92
N THR A 43 -0.10 4.25 10.19
CA THR A 43 -0.03 4.34 8.73
C THR A 43 -1.31 3.86 8.05
N GLU A 44 -1.94 2.77 8.51
CA GLU A 44 -3.22 2.27 7.97
C GLU A 44 -4.44 3.07 8.45
N GLY A 45 -4.29 3.86 9.52
CA GLY A 45 -5.33 4.74 10.04
C GLY A 45 -6.30 4.07 11.02
N HIS A 46 -5.86 3.03 11.73
CA HIS A 46 -6.60 2.38 12.81
C HIS A 46 -6.51 3.21 14.10
N VAL A 47 -7.17 4.37 14.13
CA VAL A 47 -7.07 5.36 15.22
C VAL A 47 -7.45 4.78 16.59
N ASP A 48 -8.56 4.05 16.66
CA ASP A 48 -9.03 3.50 17.94
C ASP A 48 -8.10 2.39 18.47
N ALA A 49 -7.57 1.56 17.56
CA ALA A 49 -6.55 0.57 17.90
C ALA A 49 -5.24 1.23 18.35
N ALA A 50 -4.78 2.29 17.67
CA ALA A 50 -3.61 3.04 18.07
C ALA A 50 -3.76 3.65 19.47
N ARG A 51 -4.93 4.23 19.77
CA ARG A 51 -5.24 4.84 21.07
C ARG A 51 -5.21 3.80 22.19
N GLU A 52 -5.92 2.69 22.01
CA GLU A 52 -5.99 1.66 23.02
C GLU A 52 -4.63 0.98 23.22
N PHE A 53 -3.92 0.71 22.13
CA PHE A 53 -2.59 0.13 22.17
C PHE A 53 -1.58 1.05 22.85
N ALA A 54 -1.64 2.37 22.66
CA ALA A 54 -0.81 3.34 23.36
C ALA A 54 -1.06 3.28 24.88
N ARG A 55 -2.34 3.22 25.28
CA ARG A 55 -2.77 3.14 26.69
C ARG A 55 -2.26 1.89 27.39
N GLU A 56 -2.31 0.74 26.72
CA GLU A 56 -1.91 -0.55 27.30
C GLU A 56 -0.40 -0.80 27.25
N SER A 57 0.24 -0.44 26.13
CA SER A 57 1.66 -0.75 25.89
C SER A 57 2.62 0.34 26.38
N GLY A 58 2.11 1.54 26.70
CA GLY A 58 2.92 2.73 26.99
C GLY A 58 3.71 3.25 25.79
N THR A 59 3.43 2.76 24.58
CA THR A 59 4.10 3.18 23.35
C THR A 59 3.48 4.49 22.86
N ALA A 60 4.25 5.58 22.91
CA ALA A 60 3.78 6.87 22.42
C ALA A 60 3.55 6.86 20.89
N THR A 61 2.59 7.64 20.42
CA THR A 61 2.43 7.95 19.00
C THR A 61 3.28 9.18 18.68
N GLU A 62 4.08 9.10 17.62
CA GLU A 62 4.84 10.25 17.11
C GLU A 62 3.94 11.25 16.35
N VAL A 63 2.72 10.81 16.04
CA VAL A 63 1.72 11.52 15.25
C VAL A 63 0.50 11.83 16.12
N ASP A 64 -0.08 13.01 15.91
CA ASP A 64 -1.36 13.37 16.49
C ASP A 64 -2.50 12.51 15.90
N LEU A 65 -3.22 11.81 16.77
CA LEU A 65 -4.30 10.90 16.39
C LEU A 65 -5.43 11.61 15.63
N ASP A 66 -5.62 12.92 15.83
CA ASP A 66 -6.66 13.67 15.12
C ASP A 66 -6.28 13.89 13.65
N THR A 67 -5.00 14.12 13.32
CA THR A 67 -4.53 14.17 11.93
C THR A 67 -4.75 12.85 11.17
N ILE A 68 -4.69 11.72 11.89
CA ILE A 68 -4.99 10.40 11.33
C ILE A 68 -6.48 10.26 11.01
N LYS A 69 -7.36 10.78 11.87
CA LYS A 69 -8.82 10.78 11.60
C LYS A 69 -9.13 11.59 10.35
N ASP A 70 -8.57 12.79 10.22
CA ASP A 70 -8.82 13.66 9.06
C ASP A 70 -8.36 12.98 7.76
N ARG A 71 -7.16 12.40 7.76
CA ARG A 71 -6.66 11.60 6.62
C ARG A 71 -7.58 10.44 6.28
N MET A 72 -8.14 9.74 7.29
CA MET A 72 -9.08 8.64 7.05
C MET A 72 -10.43 9.12 6.51
N LEU A 73 -10.91 10.29 6.93
CA LEU A 73 -12.11 10.89 6.37
C LEU A 73 -11.92 11.23 4.88
N ILE A 74 -10.79 11.84 4.53
CA ILE A 74 -10.41 12.13 3.14
C ILE A 74 -10.37 10.84 2.31
N ARG A 75 -9.64 9.81 2.78
CA ARG A 75 -9.52 8.51 2.09
C ARG A 75 -10.89 7.87 1.86
N ARG A 76 -11.77 7.91 2.86
CA ARG A 76 -13.13 7.35 2.77
C ARG A 76 -14.02 8.13 1.81
N ALA A 77 -13.91 9.45 1.76
CA ALA A 77 -14.66 10.29 0.81
C ALA A 77 -14.32 9.88 -0.65
N VAL A 78 -13.04 9.72 -0.99
CA VAL A 78 -12.63 9.22 -2.32
C VAL A 78 -13.18 7.82 -2.60
N GLN A 79 -13.13 6.91 -1.62
CA GLN A 79 -13.64 5.54 -1.78
C GLN A 79 -15.16 5.50 -2.01
N ARG A 80 -15.93 6.43 -1.41
CA ARG A 80 -17.37 6.58 -1.65
C ARG A 80 -17.69 7.26 -2.98
N GLY A 81 -16.73 7.91 -3.61
CA GLY A 81 -16.92 8.71 -4.83
C GLY A 81 -17.21 10.19 -4.54
N GLU A 82 -17.09 10.63 -3.30
CA GLU A 82 -17.24 12.03 -2.88
C GLU A 82 -15.90 12.77 -3.08
N VAL A 83 -15.41 12.81 -4.33
CA VAL A 83 -14.06 13.30 -4.63
C VAL A 83 -13.93 14.80 -4.37
N THR A 84 -14.97 15.59 -4.66
CA THR A 84 -14.98 17.03 -4.37
C THR A 84 -14.79 17.30 -2.88
N GLU A 85 -15.53 16.60 -2.01
CA GLU A 85 -15.35 16.73 -0.55
C GLU A 85 -13.94 16.33 -0.13
N ALA A 86 -13.38 15.28 -0.73
CA ALA A 86 -12.01 14.86 -0.44
C ALA A 86 -10.99 15.95 -0.82
N MET A 87 -11.14 16.60 -1.97
CA MET A 87 -10.26 17.68 -2.42
C MET A 87 -10.37 18.92 -1.53
N ASP A 88 -11.59 19.31 -1.16
CA ASP A 88 -11.81 20.46 -0.27
C ASP A 88 -11.15 20.22 1.09
N ARG A 89 -11.36 19.04 1.69
CA ARG A 89 -10.73 18.65 2.96
C ARG A 89 -9.21 18.59 2.88
N VAL A 90 -8.64 18.18 1.73
CA VAL A 90 -7.18 18.17 1.53
C VAL A 90 -6.64 19.59 1.47
N ASN A 91 -7.32 20.48 0.74
CA ASN A 91 -6.93 21.89 0.67
C ASN A 91 -7.02 22.57 2.03
N ASP A 92 -8.05 22.26 2.83
CA ASP A 92 -8.18 22.74 4.22
C ASP A 92 -7.05 22.21 5.12
N LEU A 93 -6.63 20.96 4.90
CA LEU A 93 -5.56 20.31 5.67
C LEU A 93 -4.17 20.86 5.29
N ASN A 94 -3.88 20.90 3.99
CA ASN A 94 -2.66 21.48 3.43
C ASN A 94 -2.84 21.73 1.91
N PRO A 95 -2.97 22.99 1.46
CA PRO A 95 -3.16 23.33 0.06
C PRO A 95 -1.96 22.96 -0.83
N GLU A 96 -0.74 22.93 -0.27
CA GLU A 96 0.48 22.62 -1.02
C GLU A 96 0.49 21.18 -1.59
N ILE A 97 -0.30 20.26 -1.01
CA ILE A 97 -0.38 18.87 -1.46
C ILE A 97 -0.86 18.78 -2.91
N LEU A 98 -1.89 19.54 -3.27
CA LEU A 98 -2.46 19.51 -4.62
C LEU A 98 -1.76 20.52 -5.56
N GLU A 99 -1.20 21.62 -5.02
CA GLU A 99 -0.46 22.60 -5.81
C GLU A 99 0.88 22.04 -6.35
N HIS A 100 1.54 21.17 -5.59
CA HIS A 100 2.86 20.62 -5.97
C HIS A 100 2.80 19.26 -6.69
N ASP A 101 1.65 18.60 -6.73
CA ASP A 101 1.47 17.31 -7.42
C ASP A 101 0.36 17.40 -8.48
N SER A 102 0.73 17.94 -9.66
CA SER A 102 -0.17 18.07 -10.81
C SER A 102 -0.73 16.73 -11.29
N ARG A 103 0.01 15.63 -11.08
CA ARG A 103 -0.45 14.28 -11.43
C ARG A 103 -1.53 13.80 -10.50
N LEU A 104 -1.34 13.93 -9.19
CA LEU A 104 -2.37 13.61 -8.20
C LEU A 104 -3.62 14.46 -8.43
N PHE A 105 -3.44 15.76 -8.67
CA PHE A 105 -4.55 16.66 -8.99
C PHE A 105 -5.32 16.18 -10.23
N PHE A 106 -4.62 15.86 -11.33
CA PHE A 106 -5.24 15.33 -12.54
C PHE A 106 -6.00 14.02 -12.26
N HIS A 107 -5.41 13.05 -11.58
CA HIS A 107 -6.07 11.77 -11.26
C HIS A 107 -7.34 11.97 -10.40
N LEU A 108 -7.33 12.89 -9.44
CA LEU A 108 -8.52 13.21 -8.64
C LEU A 108 -9.61 13.86 -9.48
N GLN A 109 -9.26 14.82 -10.33
CA GLN A 109 -10.24 15.46 -11.23
C GLN A 109 -10.79 14.46 -12.26
N GLN A 110 -9.96 13.56 -12.78
CA GLN A 110 -10.39 12.48 -13.64
C GLN A 110 -11.32 11.51 -12.90
N GLN A 111 -11.05 11.18 -11.64
CA GLN A 111 -11.98 10.38 -10.82
C GLN A 111 -13.31 11.11 -10.64
N ARG A 112 -13.31 12.43 -10.42
CA ARG A 112 -14.53 13.24 -10.37
C ARG A 112 -15.32 13.19 -11.68
N LEU A 113 -14.65 13.27 -12.84
CA LEU A 113 -15.29 13.08 -14.15
C LEU A 113 -15.96 11.71 -14.25
N ILE A 114 -15.29 10.65 -13.80
CA ILE A 114 -15.84 9.28 -13.79
C ILE A 114 -17.09 9.19 -12.91
N GLU A 115 -17.12 9.87 -11.77
CA GLU A 115 -18.32 9.90 -10.92
C GLU A 115 -19.49 10.65 -11.58
N LEU A 116 -19.24 11.75 -12.30
CA LEU A 116 -20.28 12.44 -13.09
C LEU A 116 -20.84 11.53 -14.20
N ILE A 117 -19.97 10.80 -14.91
CA ILE A 117 -20.37 9.82 -15.93
C ILE A 117 -21.22 8.70 -15.30
N ARG A 118 -20.83 8.21 -14.13
CA ARG A 118 -21.56 7.17 -13.38
C ARG A 118 -22.95 7.62 -12.97
N GLN A 119 -23.11 8.91 -12.64
CA GLN A 119 -24.40 9.54 -12.31
C GLN A 119 -25.24 9.87 -13.55
N LYS A 120 -24.75 9.59 -14.76
CA LYS A 120 -25.36 9.93 -16.05
C LYS A 120 -25.56 11.43 -16.26
N GLU A 121 -24.76 12.26 -15.60
CA GLU A 121 -24.78 13.72 -15.76
C GLU A 121 -23.87 14.16 -16.92
N VAL A 122 -24.20 13.72 -18.13
CA VAL A 122 -23.35 13.88 -19.33
C VAL A 122 -23.00 15.34 -19.62
N ASP A 123 -23.97 16.24 -19.55
CA ASP A 123 -23.74 17.67 -19.84
C ASP A 123 -22.73 18.29 -18.86
N LYS A 124 -22.84 17.96 -17.57
CA LYS A 124 -21.89 18.43 -16.55
C LYS A 124 -20.52 17.79 -16.73
N ALA A 125 -20.47 16.50 -17.08
CA ALA A 125 -19.22 15.80 -17.35
C ALA A 125 -18.46 16.42 -18.54
N LEU A 126 -19.15 16.77 -19.62
CA LEU A 126 -18.56 17.43 -20.79
C LEU A 126 -18.03 18.83 -20.47
N LEU A 127 -18.85 19.67 -19.82
CA LEU A 127 -18.43 21.00 -19.39
C LEU A 127 -17.21 20.92 -18.47
N PHE A 128 -17.24 20.02 -17.50
CA PHE A 128 -16.14 19.82 -16.56
C PHE A 128 -14.85 19.37 -17.27
N ALA A 129 -14.95 18.42 -18.21
CA ALA A 129 -13.79 17.96 -18.96
C ALA A 129 -13.17 19.10 -19.80
N GLN A 130 -13.99 19.93 -20.42
CA GLN A 130 -13.52 21.07 -21.24
C GLN A 130 -12.87 22.16 -20.39
N GLU A 131 -13.47 22.53 -19.26
CA GLU A 131 -12.98 23.63 -18.42
C GLU A 131 -11.73 23.26 -17.60
N TYR A 132 -11.68 22.03 -17.07
CA TYR A 132 -10.68 21.67 -16.06
C TYR A 132 -9.64 20.64 -16.53
N LEU A 133 -10.01 19.70 -17.41
CA LEU A 133 -9.12 18.59 -17.79
C LEU A 133 -8.45 18.81 -19.15
N ALA A 134 -9.12 19.48 -20.10
CA ALA A 134 -8.54 19.75 -21.42
C ALA A 134 -7.24 20.56 -21.35
N PRO A 135 -7.12 21.65 -20.55
CA PRO A 135 -5.86 22.37 -20.43
C PRO A 135 -4.72 21.49 -19.89
N LEU A 136 -5.02 20.61 -18.93
CA LEU A 136 -4.04 19.68 -18.35
C LEU A 136 -3.59 18.60 -19.36
N GLY A 137 -4.48 18.18 -20.25
CA GLY A 137 -4.16 17.24 -21.33
C GLY A 137 -3.29 17.86 -22.42
N GLU A 138 -3.47 19.15 -22.73
CA GLU A 138 -2.62 19.87 -23.69
C GLU A 138 -1.18 20.00 -23.20
N GLU A 139 -0.99 20.19 -21.89
CA GLU A 139 0.35 20.30 -21.28
C GLU A 139 1.06 18.94 -21.15
N ASN A 140 0.31 17.83 -21.04
CA ASN A 140 0.87 16.51 -20.83
C ASN A 140 0.18 15.43 -21.70
N PRO A 141 0.85 14.89 -22.73
CA PRO A 141 0.30 13.86 -23.60
C PRO A 141 -0.20 12.61 -22.88
N ALA A 142 0.40 12.22 -21.75
CA ALA A 142 -0.05 11.07 -20.98
C ALA A 142 -1.42 11.33 -20.33
N PHE A 143 -1.67 12.56 -19.87
CA PHE A 143 -2.98 12.95 -19.33
C PHE A 143 -4.03 13.00 -20.42
N LEU A 144 -3.66 13.41 -21.64
CA LEU A 144 -4.56 13.39 -22.77
C LEU A 144 -5.05 11.97 -23.12
N GLU A 145 -4.14 10.99 -23.22
CA GLU A 145 -4.50 9.59 -23.50
C GLU A 145 -5.47 9.03 -22.43
N GLU A 146 -5.19 9.35 -21.16
CA GLU A 146 -6.02 8.98 -20.02
C GLU A 146 -7.40 9.67 -20.02
N LEU A 147 -7.46 10.94 -20.44
CA LEU A 147 -8.68 11.71 -20.59
C LEU A 147 -9.54 11.18 -21.73
N GLU A 148 -8.94 10.90 -22.90
CA GLU A 148 -9.61 10.31 -24.06
C GLU A 148 -10.23 8.96 -23.71
N ARG A 149 -9.48 8.08 -23.01
CA ARG A 149 -10.00 6.83 -22.48
C ARG A 149 -11.21 7.03 -21.56
N THR A 150 -11.20 8.07 -20.73
CA THR A 150 -12.31 8.35 -19.80
C THR A 150 -13.53 8.90 -20.55
N LEU A 151 -13.33 9.79 -21.52
CA LEU A 151 -14.40 10.35 -22.36
C LEU A 151 -15.01 9.31 -23.29
N ALA A 152 -14.28 8.25 -23.66
CA ALA A 152 -14.82 7.14 -24.42
C ALA A 152 -16.01 6.45 -23.72
N LEU A 153 -16.14 6.57 -22.39
CA LEU A 153 -17.32 6.09 -21.66
C LEU A 153 -18.61 6.82 -22.06
N LEU A 154 -18.53 8.09 -22.49
CA LEU A 154 -19.68 8.89 -22.92
C LEU A 154 -20.23 8.47 -24.29
N ALA A 155 -19.45 7.73 -25.08
CA ALA A 155 -19.89 7.24 -26.40
C ALA A 155 -20.89 6.07 -26.30
N PHE A 156 -21.12 5.53 -25.10
CA PHE A 156 -22.00 4.40 -24.84
C PHE A 156 -23.20 4.84 -23.98
N GLU A 157 -24.41 4.39 -24.35
CA GLU A 157 -25.63 4.66 -23.57
C GLU A 157 -25.55 4.11 -22.14
N ASP A 158 -24.92 2.94 -21.98
CA ASP A 158 -24.52 2.38 -20.69
C ASP A 158 -22.99 2.32 -20.59
N PRO A 159 -22.35 3.15 -19.74
CA PRO A 159 -20.91 3.13 -19.52
C PRO A 159 -20.36 1.75 -19.15
N SER A 160 -21.16 0.87 -18.55
CA SER A 160 -20.75 -0.49 -18.15
C SER A 160 -20.51 -1.43 -19.34
N THR A 161 -21.05 -1.10 -20.51
CA THR A 161 -20.87 -1.87 -21.75
C THR A 161 -19.60 -1.50 -22.52
N SER A 162 -18.95 -0.41 -22.11
CA SER A 162 -17.74 0.09 -22.74
C SER A 162 -16.56 -0.88 -22.60
N PRO A 163 -15.64 -0.94 -23.59
CA PRO A 163 -14.37 -1.66 -23.45
C PRO A 163 -13.51 -1.13 -22.29
N VAL A 164 -13.73 0.10 -21.85
CA VAL A 164 -13.02 0.75 -20.73
C VAL A 164 -13.85 0.80 -19.44
N LYS A 165 -14.79 -0.15 -19.26
CA LYS A 165 -15.61 -0.26 -18.04
C LYS A 165 -14.80 -0.51 -16.75
N ASP A 166 -13.55 -0.96 -16.87
CA ASP A 166 -12.60 -1.11 -15.75
C ASP A 166 -12.42 0.20 -14.99
N LEU A 167 -12.51 1.34 -15.68
CA LEU A 167 -12.42 2.67 -15.10
C LEU A 167 -13.56 2.98 -14.11
N LEU A 168 -14.70 2.31 -14.24
CA LEU A 168 -15.84 2.46 -13.32
C LEU A 168 -15.69 1.60 -12.05
N GLY A 169 -14.70 0.70 -12.03
CA GLY A 169 -14.46 -0.23 -10.94
C GLY A 169 -14.08 0.44 -9.63
N VAL A 170 -14.34 -0.25 -8.51
CA VAL A 170 -13.92 0.18 -7.16
C VAL A 170 -12.39 0.31 -7.07
N GLN A 171 -11.65 -0.48 -7.86
CA GLN A 171 -10.19 -0.44 -7.91
C GLN A 171 -9.65 0.95 -8.24
N ARG A 172 -10.31 1.70 -9.14
CA ARG A 172 -9.84 3.04 -9.50
C ARG A 172 -10.00 4.05 -8.36
N ARG A 173 -11.13 3.99 -7.64
CA ARG A 173 -11.31 4.77 -6.40
C ARG A 173 -10.29 4.39 -5.33
N GLN A 174 -9.97 3.10 -5.20
CA GLN A 174 -8.96 2.63 -4.25
C GLN A 174 -7.56 3.17 -4.60
N GLN A 175 -7.21 3.20 -5.89
CA GLN A 175 -5.95 3.76 -6.36
C GLN A 175 -5.88 5.27 -6.06
N ALA A 176 -6.87 6.05 -6.48
CA ALA A 176 -6.92 7.49 -6.21
C ALA A 176 -6.86 7.80 -4.70
N ALA A 177 -7.59 7.03 -3.88
CA ALA A 177 -7.56 7.16 -2.43
C ALA A 177 -6.18 6.82 -1.84
N SER A 178 -5.49 5.83 -2.39
CA SER A 178 -4.14 5.42 -1.97
C SER A 178 -3.09 6.47 -2.33
N GLU A 179 -3.15 7.00 -3.55
CA GLU A 179 -2.26 8.06 -4.03
C GLU A 179 -2.41 9.32 -3.17
N LEU A 180 -3.66 9.78 -2.96
CA LEU A 180 -3.94 10.92 -2.10
C LEU A 180 -3.49 10.70 -0.65
N ASN A 181 -3.78 9.52 -0.08
CA ASN A 181 -3.33 9.17 1.26
C ASN A 181 -1.79 9.19 1.37
N SER A 182 -1.08 8.72 0.34
CA SER A 182 0.38 8.73 0.32
C SER A 182 0.97 10.13 0.23
N ALA A 183 0.30 11.06 -0.46
CA ALA A 183 0.70 12.45 -0.56
C ALA A 183 0.49 13.20 0.77
N ILE A 184 -0.63 12.94 1.45
CA ILE A 184 -0.88 13.48 2.80
C ILE A 184 0.19 12.99 3.78
N LEU A 185 0.49 11.69 3.78
CA LEU A 185 1.55 11.12 4.62
C LEU A 185 2.91 11.79 4.33
N HIS A 186 3.25 11.96 3.06
CA HIS A 186 4.50 12.61 2.66
C HIS A 186 4.58 14.07 3.14
N ALA A 187 3.51 14.84 2.98
CA ALA A 187 3.45 16.23 3.44
C ALA A 187 3.54 16.35 4.98
N GLN A 188 3.08 15.33 5.70
CA GLN A 188 3.19 15.24 7.16
C GLN A 188 4.51 14.62 7.64
N CYS A 189 5.47 14.38 6.74
CA CYS A 189 6.73 13.68 7.02
C CYS A 189 6.54 12.28 7.65
N GLN A 190 5.43 11.62 7.32
CA GLN A 190 5.09 10.28 7.77
C GLN A 190 5.44 9.23 6.70
N GLU A 191 5.64 8.01 7.16
CA GLU A 191 5.95 6.88 6.28
C GLU A 191 4.74 6.48 5.44
N LYS A 192 4.95 6.37 4.11
CA LYS A 192 3.91 6.03 3.13
C LYS A 192 3.36 4.60 3.28
N GLU A 193 4.20 3.67 3.69
CA GLU A 193 3.85 2.26 3.83
C GLU A 193 4.16 1.75 5.24
N PRO A 194 3.30 0.91 5.82
CA PRO A 194 3.57 0.34 7.13
C PRO A 194 4.74 -0.64 7.09
N LYS A 195 5.61 -0.59 8.10
CA LYS A 195 6.80 -1.45 8.20
C LYS A 195 6.46 -2.93 8.27
N LEU A 196 5.37 -3.28 8.96
CA LEU A 196 5.02 -4.67 9.25
C LEU A 196 4.70 -5.47 7.96
N PRO A 197 3.77 -5.06 7.09
CA PRO A 197 3.56 -5.71 5.78
C PRO A 197 4.81 -5.76 4.91
N ASN A 198 5.66 -4.73 4.96
CA ASN A 198 6.92 -4.72 4.20
C ASN A 198 7.92 -5.76 4.71
N LEU A 199 8.00 -5.98 6.02
CA LEU A 199 8.78 -7.08 6.60
C LEU A 199 8.23 -8.44 6.18
N LEU A 200 6.91 -8.62 6.13
CA LEU A 200 6.29 -9.87 5.64
C LEU A 200 6.58 -10.12 4.16
N LYS A 201 6.51 -9.08 3.31
CA LYS A 201 6.90 -9.17 1.90
C LYS A 201 8.38 -9.54 1.76
N LEU A 202 9.25 -8.92 2.56
CA LEU A 202 10.69 -9.20 2.55
C LEU A 202 10.99 -10.64 3.00
N LEU A 203 10.30 -11.13 4.03
CA LEU A 203 10.39 -12.52 4.47
C LEU A 203 9.99 -13.48 3.35
N LYS A 204 8.82 -13.27 2.74
CA LYS A 204 8.36 -14.10 1.62
C LYS A 204 9.36 -14.10 0.46
N TRP A 205 9.87 -12.92 0.11
CA TRP A 205 10.89 -12.78 -0.92
C TRP A 205 12.19 -13.51 -0.57
N SER A 206 12.66 -13.43 0.67
CA SER A 206 13.89 -14.09 1.09
C SER A 206 13.74 -15.62 1.11
N GLN A 207 12.58 -16.13 1.52
CA GLN A 207 12.26 -17.57 1.47
C GLN A 207 12.29 -18.07 0.01
N ASN A 208 11.63 -17.36 -0.90
CA ASN A 208 11.65 -17.70 -2.33
C ASN A 208 13.07 -17.67 -2.91
N ARG A 209 13.90 -16.70 -2.50
CA ARG A 209 15.30 -16.63 -2.92
C ARG A 209 16.13 -17.78 -2.38
N LEU A 210 15.87 -18.23 -1.15
CA LEU A 210 16.54 -19.40 -0.60
C LEU A 210 16.13 -20.66 -1.36
N ASP A 211 14.85 -20.81 -1.72
CA ASP A 211 14.36 -21.94 -2.52
C ASP A 211 15.00 -21.98 -3.93
N GLU A 212 15.26 -20.82 -4.54
CA GLU A 212 15.86 -20.72 -5.88
C GLU A 212 17.36 -20.99 -5.91
N PHE A 213 18.11 -20.57 -4.87
CA PHE A 213 19.58 -20.49 -4.92
C PHE A 213 20.30 -21.36 -3.89
N SER A 214 19.59 -22.06 -3.01
CA SER A 214 20.20 -22.81 -1.91
C SER A 214 19.41 -24.08 -1.57
N ASP A 215 20.08 -25.24 -1.63
CA ASP A 215 19.53 -26.50 -1.09
C ASP A 215 19.60 -26.57 0.45
N ALA A 216 20.00 -25.48 1.11
CA ALA A 216 20.14 -25.46 2.56
C ALA A 216 18.78 -25.52 3.26
N PRO A 217 18.58 -26.45 4.21
CA PRO A 217 17.34 -26.52 4.97
C PRO A 217 17.21 -25.30 5.88
N TYR A 218 16.09 -24.57 5.77
CA TYR A 218 15.75 -23.44 6.61
C TYR A 218 14.30 -23.56 7.13
N PRO A 219 13.96 -22.90 8.27
CA PRO A 219 12.60 -22.84 8.77
C PRO A 219 11.76 -21.90 7.90
N ARG A 220 10.79 -22.44 7.17
CA ARG A 220 9.90 -21.72 6.27
C ARG A 220 8.61 -21.36 7.00
N MET A 221 8.18 -20.11 6.93
CA MET A 221 6.90 -19.66 7.45
C MET A 221 5.93 -19.50 6.26
N ASP A 222 4.96 -20.40 6.19
CA ASP A 222 3.90 -20.37 5.17
C ASP A 222 2.62 -19.74 5.73
N ASP A 223 2.34 -19.96 7.02
CA ASP A 223 1.23 -19.36 7.75
C ASP A 223 1.74 -18.24 8.66
N PHE A 224 1.46 -16.99 8.26
CA PHE A 224 1.83 -15.80 9.02
C PHE A 224 0.90 -15.55 10.21
N GLU A 225 -0.28 -16.16 10.27
CA GLU A 225 -1.24 -15.97 11.36
C GLU A 225 -0.80 -16.78 12.60
N THR A 226 -0.41 -18.03 12.38
CA THR A 226 0.09 -18.90 13.45
C THR A 226 1.58 -18.68 13.73
N GLY A 227 2.31 -18.15 12.74
CA GLY A 227 3.77 -18.00 12.80
C GLY A 227 4.48 -19.36 12.89
N GLU A 228 3.79 -20.45 12.57
CA GLU A 228 4.38 -21.78 12.56
C GLU A 228 5.34 -21.93 11.39
N THR A 229 6.49 -22.54 11.67
CA THR A 229 7.48 -22.82 10.63
C THR A 229 7.49 -24.31 10.27
N THR A 230 7.42 -24.58 8.98
CA THR A 230 7.62 -25.88 8.38
C THR A 230 9.09 -26.03 7.96
N ARG A 231 9.57 -27.27 7.85
CA ARG A 231 10.87 -27.52 7.24
C ARG A 231 10.66 -27.42 5.74
N SER A 232 11.41 -26.57 5.04
CA SER A 232 11.35 -26.53 3.56
C SER A 232 11.58 -27.94 3.02
N SER A 233 10.53 -28.54 2.43
CA SER A 233 10.60 -29.87 1.84
C SER A 233 11.22 -29.73 0.46
N LEU A 234 12.37 -30.38 0.27
CA LEU A 234 12.99 -30.59 -1.03
C LEU A 234 11.94 -31.13 -2.01
N GLN A 235 11.48 -30.31 -2.95
CA GLN A 235 10.87 -30.84 -4.17
C GLN A 235 12.03 -31.32 -5.03
N THR A 236 12.39 -32.60 -4.88
CA THR A 236 13.18 -33.28 -5.89
C THR A 236 12.35 -33.31 -7.17
N PRO A 237 12.81 -32.72 -8.29
CA PRO A 237 12.13 -32.97 -9.56
C PRO A 237 12.35 -34.45 -9.90
N MET A 238 11.27 -35.22 -9.91
CA MET A 238 11.25 -36.52 -10.56
C MET A 238 11.53 -36.28 -12.04
N LEU A 239 12.74 -36.63 -12.47
CA LEU A 239 13.05 -36.84 -13.88
C LEU A 239 12.40 -38.15 -14.30
N GLU A 240 11.41 -38.08 -15.19
CA GLU A 240 11.05 -39.19 -16.10
C GLU A 240 12.05 -39.28 -17.25
#